data_AF-A0A3C1TLN3-F1
#
_entry.id   AF-A0A3C1TLN3-F1
#
_cell.length_a   1.000
_cell.length_b   1.000
_cell.length_c   1.000
_cell.angle_alpha   90.00
_cell.angle_beta   90.00
_cell.angle_gamma   90.00
#
_symmetry.space_group_name_H-M   'P 1'
#
loop_
_entity.id
_entity.type
_entity.pdbx_description
1 polymer ?
#
loop_
_entity_poly.entity_id
_entity_poly.type
_entity_poly.pdbx_seq_one_letter_code
_entity_poly.pdbx_strand_id
1 'polypeptide(L)'
;MPPIEPNNVVNSVTTTTKTGYFSRIGSSIKGIFFGFLIFIASFVVLYWNEGKVDKSDVASTAVEISATSSNTDANLENKLVHLNGDLVTDSKISDSTYLQENNYLVLNRKVEVYAWVEESSSKTKTNVGGSQTTDTTYTYKKDWVAEAPDSSSFQEQKGHENVDKTLDSNTWYASIAKVGVYEVEPAKLTMPGFVEIALTKENTILPVVTVPTTTKKVVPQNDLMKALSASDEDLAAEFQKDIVSTVAEVVEPEKVKNVVLNGNYIYVAEKNVSTPTVGDMRISYSAVTSPVTVTLLGRLNGNKITAMTDAKTGVTLYRAFNGTFEDALGTLHKEYKTALWIFRVIGFLMMWIGLAM
;
A
#
# COMPACT_ATOMS: atom_id res chain seq x y z
N MET A 1 12.00 17.65 5.12
CA MET A 1 10.92 18.39 4.42
C MET A 1 9.66 17.56 4.55
N PRO A 2 8.48 18.14 4.83
CA PRO A 2 7.22 17.39 4.86
C PRO A 2 6.94 16.75 3.49
N PRO A 3 6.10 15.69 3.43
CA PRO A 3 5.68 15.09 2.16
C PRO A 3 5.10 16.16 1.24
N ILE A 4 5.32 16.01 -0.07
CA ILE A 4 4.71 16.89 -1.06
C ILE A 4 3.23 16.54 -1.14
N GLU A 5 2.43 17.31 -0.39
CA GLU A 5 0.98 17.14 -0.35
C GLU A 5 0.35 17.66 -1.65
N PRO A 6 -0.51 16.87 -2.31
CA PRO A 6 -1.33 17.37 -3.38
C PRO A 6 -2.35 18.33 -2.81
N ASN A 7 -2.26 19.60 -3.18
CA ASN A 7 -3.38 20.51 -3.03
C ASN A 7 -3.57 21.21 -4.36
N ASN A 8 -4.64 20.86 -5.06
CA ASN A 8 -5.56 21.77 -5.74
C ASN A 8 -6.61 20.94 -6.49
N VAL A 9 -7.89 21.16 -6.16
CA VAL A 9 -8.99 20.84 -7.08
C VAL A 9 -8.65 21.50 -8.41
N VAL A 10 -8.56 20.71 -9.48
CA VAL A 10 -8.13 21.23 -10.78
C VAL A 10 -9.33 21.75 -11.56
N ASN A 11 -10.41 20.97 -11.60
CA ASN A 11 -11.66 21.32 -12.28
C ASN A 11 -12.85 20.50 -11.75
N SER A 12 -14.05 20.88 -12.17
CA SER A 12 -15.29 20.17 -11.86
C SER A 12 -16.31 20.30 -13.00
N VAL A 13 -17.14 19.28 -13.18
CA VAL A 13 -18.27 19.27 -14.13
C VAL A 13 -19.57 18.96 -13.41
N THR A 14 -20.64 19.69 -13.71
CA THR A 14 -21.98 19.44 -13.15
C THR A 14 -22.90 18.88 -14.22
N THR A 15 -23.49 17.72 -13.94
CA THR A 15 -24.53 17.11 -14.78
C THR A 15 -25.88 17.21 -14.07
N THR A 16 -26.90 17.66 -14.80
CA THR A 16 -28.27 17.80 -14.30
C THR A 16 -29.15 16.68 -14.85
N THR A 17 -29.65 15.82 -13.97
CA THR A 17 -30.62 14.77 -14.32
C THR A 17 -32.02 15.16 -13.84
N LYS A 18 -33.01 15.02 -14.73
CA LYS A 18 -34.43 15.24 -14.39
C LYS A 18 -35.17 13.92 -14.27
N THR A 19 -35.79 13.70 -13.11
CA THR A 19 -36.59 12.49 -12.85
C THR A 19 -38.06 12.87 -12.77
N GLY A 20 -38.89 12.19 -13.57
CA GLY A 20 -40.34 12.40 -13.60
C GLY A 20 -41.05 11.85 -12.36
N TYR A 21 -42.20 12.43 -12.01
CA TYR A 21 -43.01 12.08 -10.83
C TYR A 21 -43.39 10.59 -10.77
N PHE A 22 -43.87 10.01 -11.88
CA PHE A 22 -44.26 8.59 -11.95
C PHE A 22 -43.07 7.62 -11.83
N SER A 23 -41.92 7.99 -12.42
CA SER A 23 -40.68 7.23 -12.29
C SER A 23 -40.18 7.23 -10.84
N ARG A 24 -40.28 8.37 -10.15
CA ARG A 24 -39.96 8.50 -8.71
C ARG A 24 -40.83 7.60 -7.83
N ILE A 25 -42.14 7.57 -8.06
CA ILE A 25 -43.06 6.71 -7.28
C ILE A 25 -42.78 5.22 -7.50
N GLY A 26 -42.54 4.81 -8.75
CA GLY A 26 -42.17 3.43 -9.08
C GLY A 26 -40.85 2.99 -8.45
N SER A 27 -39.85 3.89 -8.38
CA SER A 27 -38.57 3.61 -7.71
C SER A 27 -38.68 3.59 -6.18
N SER A 28 -39.50 4.47 -5.58
CA SER A 28 -39.67 4.53 -4.12
C SER A 28 -40.31 3.28 -3.54
N ILE A 29 -41.26 2.65 -4.24
CA ILE A 29 -41.89 1.39 -3.76
C ILE A 29 -40.86 0.24 -3.72
N LYS A 30 -39.95 0.18 -4.71
CA LYS A 30 -38.83 -0.78 -4.68
C LYS A 30 -37.83 -0.45 -3.56
N GLY A 31 -37.61 0.84 -3.30
CA GLY A 31 -36.79 1.35 -2.20
C GLY A 31 -37.28 0.87 -0.84
N ILE A 32 -38.60 0.95 -0.57
CA ILE A 32 -39.19 0.50 0.71
C ILE A 32 -38.95 -1.00 0.96
N PHE A 33 -39.15 -1.85 -0.06
CA PHE A 33 -38.90 -3.29 0.09
C PHE A 33 -37.42 -3.58 0.36
N PHE A 34 -36.52 -2.91 -0.36
CA PHE A 34 -35.09 -3.07 -0.17
C PHE A 34 -34.61 -2.52 1.18
N GLY A 35 -35.14 -1.37 1.59
CA GLY A 35 -34.90 -0.76 2.90
C GLY A 35 -35.34 -1.67 4.04
N PHE A 36 -36.51 -2.31 3.92
CA PHE A 36 -36.96 -3.32 4.88
C PHE A 36 -36.00 -4.52 4.94
N LEU A 37 -35.48 -5.01 3.82
CA LEU A 37 -34.50 -6.09 3.82
C LEU A 37 -33.19 -5.70 4.52
N ILE A 38 -32.67 -4.49 4.27
CA ILE A 38 -31.48 -3.96 4.96
C ILE A 38 -31.74 -3.83 6.46
N PHE A 39 -32.91 -3.32 6.84
CA PHE A 39 -33.32 -3.20 8.22
C PHE A 39 -33.30 -4.56 8.94
N ILE A 40 -33.90 -5.61 8.35
CA ILE A 40 -33.85 -6.96 8.92
C ILE A 40 -32.41 -7.51 8.95
N ALA A 41 -31.63 -7.32 7.88
CA ALA A 41 -30.25 -7.76 7.80
C ALA A 41 -29.37 -7.14 8.89
N SER A 42 -29.65 -5.90 9.33
CA SER A 42 -28.92 -5.24 10.41
C SER A 42 -28.96 -6.03 11.73
N PHE A 43 -30.10 -6.63 12.08
CA PHE A 43 -30.22 -7.45 13.30
C PHE A 43 -29.43 -8.74 13.19
N VAL A 44 -29.38 -9.35 12.00
CA VAL A 44 -28.57 -10.55 11.75
C VAL A 44 -27.09 -10.25 11.92
N VAL A 45 -26.61 -9.13 11.37
CA VAL A 45 -25.22 -8.69 11.51
C VAL A 45 -24.86 -8.44 12.98
N LEU A 46 -25.71 -7.73 13.72
CA LEU A 46 -25.50 -7.47 15.14
C LEU A 46 -25.49 -8.77 15.96
N TYR A 47 -26.49 -9.63 15.75
CA TYR A 47 -26.62 -10.90 16.47
C TYR A 47 -25.41 -11.81 16.24
N TRP A 48 -24.98 -11.96 14.99
CA TRP A 48 -23.79 -12.76 14.69
C TRP A 48 -22.53 -12.18 15.35
N ASN A 49 -22.40 -10.85 15.39
CA ASN A 49 -21.24 -10.23 15.99
C ASN A 49 -21.19 -10.36 17.53
N GLU A 50 -22.34 -10.31 18.23
CA GLU A 50 -22.40 -10.52 19.69
C GLU A 50 -21.99 -11.95 20.10
N GLY A 51 -22.07 -12.93 19.19
CA GLY A 51 -21.65 -14.31 19.44
C GLY A 51 -20.14 -14.56 19.30
N LYS A 52 -19.32 -13.54 19.04
CA LYS A 52 -17.86 -13.71 18.92
C LYS A 52 -17.21 -13.91 20.28
N VAL A 53 -16.20 -14.78 20.31
CA VAL A 53 -15.39 -15.05 21.50
C VAL A 53 -14.36 -13.94 21.68
N ASP A 54 -14.19 -13.48 22.92
CA ASP A 54 -13.10 -12.59 23.29
C ASP A 54 -11.78 -13.37 23.33
N LYS A 55 -10.83 -12.95 22.49
CA LYS A 55 -9.53 -13.61 22.41
C LYS A 55 -8.73 -13.47 23.72
N SER A 56 -8.99 -12.43 24.52
CA SER A 56 -8.32 -12.29 25.83
C SER A 56 -8.68 -13.42 26.77
N ASP A 57 -9.91 -13.94 26.71
CA ASP A 57 -10.37 -15.02 27.59
C ASP A 57 -9.58 -16.30 27.30
N VAL A 58 -9.41 -16.65 26.02
CA VAL A 58 -8.57 -17.79 25.61
C VAL A 58 -7.11 -17.54 25.96
N ALA A 59 -6.59 -16.34 25.66
CA ALA A 59 -5.21 -15.98 25.92
C ALA A 59 -4.86 -16.02 27.42
N SER A 60 -5.80 -15.67 28.29
CA SER A 60 -5.60 -15.66 29.76
C SER A 60 -5.30 -17.05 30.35
N THR A 61 -5.58 -18.12 29.59
CA THR A 61 -5.28 -19.51 29.98
C THR A 61 -3.83 -19.92 29.69
N ALA A 62 -3.05 -19.07 29.02
CA ALA A 62 -1.67 -19.34 28.69
C ALA A 62 -0.80 -19.44 29.95
N VAL A 63 0.13 -20.39 29.95
CA VAL A 63 1.11 -20.56 31.05
C VAL A 63 2.44 -19.90 30.67
N GLU A 64 3.05 -19.18 31.60
CA GLU A 64 4.36 -18.58 31.39
C GLU A 64 5.46 -19.65 31.27
N ILE A 65 6.33 -19.51 30.28
CA ILE A 65 7.57 -20.28 30.17
C ILE A 65 8.77 -19.33 30.02
N SER A 66 9.94 -19.78 30.49
CA SER A 66 11.19 -19.01 30.36
C SER A 66 11.68 -19.01 28.92
N ALA A 67 12.07 -17.85 28.38
CA ALA A 67 12.73 -17.75 27.08
C ALA A 67 14.21 -18.21 27.12
N THR A 68 14.85 -18.21 28.29
CA THR A 68 16.31 -18.45 28.41
C THR A 68 16.69 -19.92 28.57
N SER A 69 15.72 -20.79 28.85
CA SER A 69 15.93 -22.23 28.99
C SER A 69 14.78 -23.02 28.36
N SER A 70 15.09 -24.17 27.78
CA SER A 70 14.06 -25.04 27.20
C SER A 70 13.11 -25.53 28.28
N ASN A 71 11.81 -25.56 27.96
CA ASN A 71 10.78 -26.07 28.84
C ASN A 71 11.01 -27.57 29.11
N THR A 72 10.97 -27.95 30.39
CA THR A 72 11.09 -29.36 30.82
C THR A 72 9.76 -29.95 31.28
N ASP A 73 8.71 -29.13 31.43
CA ASP A 73 7.38 -29.63 31.82
C ASP A 73 6.64 -30.22 30.62
N ALA A 74 6.58 -31.56 30.58
CA ALA A 74 5.87 -32.29 29.53
C ALA A 74 4.36 -31.97 29.46
N ASN A 75 3.75 -31.44 30.53
CA ASN A 75 2.34 -31.07 30.53
C ASN A 75 2.03 -29.81 29.71
N LEU A 76 3.04 -28.99 29.43
CA LEU A 76 2.91 -27.77 28.63
C LEU A 76 3.09 -28.01 27.13
N GLU A 77 3.53 -29.21 26.74
CA GLU A 77 3.67 -29.57 25.33
C GLU A 77 2.30 -29.52 24.62
N ASN A 78 2.26 -28.87 23.46
CA ASN A 78 1.05 -28.55 22.70
C ASN A 78 0.02 -27.68 23.45
N LYS A 79 0.41 -27.02 24.54
CA LYS A 79 -0.44 -26.05 25.27
C LYS A 79 -0.15 -24.63 24.85
N LEU A 80 -1.11 -23.76 25.16
CA LEU A 80 -0.95 -22.32 25.02
C LEU A 80 0.03 -21.84 26.09
N VAL A 81 1.08 -21.15 25.67
CA VAL A 81 2.10 -20.59 26.54
C VAL A 81 2.35 -19.14 26.16
N HIS A 82 2.91 -18.39 27.10
CA HIS A 82 3.49 -17.09 26.81
C HIS A 82 4.92 -16.99 27.36
N LEU A 83 5.72 -16.12 26.75
CA LEU A 83 7.10 -15.86 27.16
C LEU A 83 7.51 -14.45 26.78
N ASN A 84 8.41 -13.89 27.58
CA ASN A 84 8.99 -12.57 27.39
C ASN A 84 10.42 -12.70 26.88
N GLY A 85 10.78 -11.95 25.84
CA GLY A 85 12.16 -11.91 25.38
C GLY A 85 12.34 -11.12 24.09
N ASP A 86 13.60 -11.00 23.66
CA ASP A 86 13.92 -10.37 22.40
C ASP A 86 13.61 -11.32 21.25
N LEU A 87 12.75 -10.87 20.34
CA LEU A 87 12.51 -11.49 19.06
C LEU A 87 13.62 -11.07 18.10
N VAL A 88 14.44 -12.05 17.71
CA VAL A 88 15.67 -11.83 16.96
C VAL A 88 15.73 -12.65 15.68
N THR A 89 16.35 -12.11 14.66
CA THR A 89 16.72 -12.84 13.44
C THR A 89 18.08 -12.41 12.92
N ASP A 90 18.81 -13.37 12.37
CA ASP A 90 20.02 -13.14 11.59
C ASP A 90 19.72 -13.01 10.08
N SER A 91 18.46 -13.21 9.68
CA SER A 91 18.02 -13.06 8.30
C SER A 91 18.11 -11.60 7.88
N LYS A 92 18.89 -11.33 6.84
CA LYS A 92 18.89 -10.04 6.17
C LYS A 92 17.86 -10.05 5.05
N ILE A 93 16.91 -9.13 5.09
CA ILE A 93 15.90 -8.98 4.04
C ILE A 93 15.94 -7.56 3.47
N SER A 94 15.62 -7.44 2.18
CA SER A 94 15.54 -6.20 1.43
C SER A 94 14.38 -6.28 0.43
N ASP A 95 14.06 -5.16 -0.22
CA ASP A 95 13.10 -5.14 -1.33
C ASP A 95 13.77 -5.39 -2.70
N SER A 96 15.08 -5.68 -2.69
CA SER A 96 15.94 -5.89 -3.86
C SER A 96 15.97 -4.73 -4.88
N THR A 97 15.36 -3.59 -4.57
CA THR A 97 15.15 -2.50 -5.53
C THR A 97 15.75 -1.20 -5.03
N TYR A 98 15.26 -0.67 -3.90
CA TYR A 98 15.65 0.64 -3.42
C TYR A 98 16.06 0.69 -1.95
N LEU A 99 15.86 -0.38 -1.18
CA LEU A 99 16.28 -0.47 0.22
C LEU A 99 17.42 -1.50 0.35
N GLN A 100 18.47 -1.12 1.08
CA GLN A 100 19.56 -2.04 1.43
C GLN A 100 19.06 -3.15 2.36
N GLU A 101 19.74 -4.29 2.36
CA GLU A 101 19.42 -5.39 3.26
C GLU A 101 19.72 -5.05 4.73
N ASN A 102 18.84 -5.49 5.63
CA ASN A 102 19.04 -5.38 7.08
C ASN A 102 18.27 -6.49 7.83
N ASN A 103 18.52 -6.62 9.13
CA ASN A 103 17.87 -7.61 9.99
C ASN A 103 16.45 -7.13 10.34
N TYR A 104 15.50 -7.37 9.43
CA TYR A 104 14.08 -7.15 9.67
C TYR A 104 13.36 -8.49 9.87
N LEU A 105 12.47 -8.54 10.86
CA LEU A 105 11.56 -9.67 11.07
C LEU A 105 10.46 -9.69 10.01
N VAL A 106 10.00 -8.49 9.64
CA VAL A 106 9.11 -8.21 8.52
C VAL A 106 9.46 -6.85 7.94
N LEU A 107 9.45 -6.73 6.61
CA LEU A 107 9.66 -5.51 5.85
C LEU A 107 8.46 -5.29 4.94
N ASN A 108 7.83 -4.13 5.01
CA ASN A 108 6.71 -3.72 4.17
C ASN A 108 7.12 -2.53 3.31
N ARG A 109 7.05 -2.68 1.99
CA ARG A 109 7.18 -1.60 1.02
C ARG A 109 5.78 -1.11 0.64
N LYS A 110 5.53 0.17 0.83
CA LYS A 110 4.33 0.84 0.33
C LYS A 110 4.69 1.68 -0.89
N VAL A 111 4.01 1.41 -2.00
CA VAL A 111 4.11 2.21 -3.23
C VAL A 111 2.79 2.93 -3.45
N GLU A 112 2.87 4.22 -3.68
CA GLU A 112 1.75 5.08 -4.08
C GLU A 112 2.07 5.72 -5.42
N VAL A 113 1.04 5.91 -6.25
CA VAL A 113 1.12 6.55 -7.55
C VAL A 113 0.36 7.87 -7.52
N TYR A 114 0.90 8.88 -8.18
CA TYR A 114 0.22 10.15 -8.36
C TYR A 114 -0.79 10.02 -9.48
N ALA A 115 -2.08 10.16 -9.17
CA ALA A 115 -3.17 9.88 -10.11
C ALA A 115 -4.33 10.86 -9.94
N TRP A 116 -5.18 10.94 -10.96
CA TRP A 116 -6.47 11.60 -10.88
C TRP A 116 -7.46 10.80 -10.02
N VAL A 117 -8.24 11.53 -9.22
CA VAL A 117 -9.32 11.02 -8.39
C VAL A 117 -10.58 11.85 -8.68
N GLU A 118 -11.68 11.17 -9.00
CA GLU A 118 -13.00 11.77 -9.16
C GLU A 118 -13.79 11.64 -7.86
N GLU A 119 -14.32 12.75 -7.37
CA GLU A 119 -15.27 12.80 -6.25
C GLU A 119 -16.60 13.36 -6.76
N SER A 120 -17.72 12.74 -6.38
CA SER A 120 -19.05 13.21 -6.76
C SER A 120 -19.86 13.70 -5.57
N SER A 121 -20.65 14.75 -5.80
CA SER A 121 -21.60 15.28 -4.82
C SER A 121 -22.91 15.65 -5.52
N SER A 122 -24.03 15.20 -4.96
CA SER A 122 -25.35 15.41 -5.58
C SER A 122 -26.25 16.27 -4.69
N LYS A 123 -26.99 17.19 -5.32
CA LYS A 123 -28.07 17.96 -4.70
C LYS A 123 -29.36 17.76 -5.45
N THR A 124 -30.43 17.39 -4.75
CA THR A 124 -31.74 17.15 -5.35
C THR A 124 -32.73 18.22 -4.93
N LYS A 125 -33.43 18.83 -5.89
CA LYS A 125 -34.54 19.77 -5.67
C LYS A 125 -35.84 19.24 -6.25
N THR A 126 -36.95 19.52 -5.57
CA THR A 126 -38.29 19.20 -6.05
C THR A 126 -38.84 20.40 -6.82
N ASN A 127 -39.29 20.19 -8.05
CA ASN A 127 -39.85 21.21 -8.91
C ASN A 127 -41.37 21.32 -8.74
N VAL A 128 -41.95 22.40 -9.24
CA VAL A 128 -43.40 22.56 -9.39
C VAL A 128 -43.93 21.41 -10.27
N GLY A 129 -45.01 20.74 -9.82
CA GLY A 129 -45.55 19.55 -10.49
C GLY A 129 -44.90 18.22 -10.07
N GLY A 130 -44.06 18.21 -9.03
CA GLY A 130 -43.60 16.98 -8.36
C GLY A 130 -42.45 16.23 -9.03
N SER A 131 -41.91 16.72 -10.15
CA SER A 131 -40.64 16.22 -10.71
C SER A 131 -39.44 16.60 -9.83
N GLN A 132 -38.33 15.88 -9.97
CA GLN A 132 -37.08 16.20 -9.28
C GLN A 132 -35.97 16.53 -10.28
N THR A 133 -35.08 17.44 -9.86
CA THR A 133 -33.84 17.74 -10.56
C THR A 133 -32.69 17.45 -9.62
N THR A 134 -31.80 16.55 -10.03
CA THR A 134 -30.58 16.19 -9.30
C THR A 134 -29.40 16.74 -10.06
N ASP A 135 -28.69 17.66 -9.41
CA ASP A 135 -27.43 18.23 -9.91
C ASP A 135 -26.30 17.44 -9.25
N THR A 136 -25.58 16.62 -10.03
CA THR A 136 -24.38 15.90 -9.58
C THR A 136 -23.15 16.66 -10.07
N THR A 137 -22.31 17.10 -9.14
CA THR A 137 -21.04 17.75 -9.42
C THR A 137 -19.92 16.75 -9.21
N TYR A 138 -19.15 16.51 -10.26
CA TYR A 138 -17.94 15.70 -10.26
C TYR A 138 -16.74 16.64 -10.16
N THR A 139 -15.86 16.36 -9.21
CA THR A 139 -14.66 17.17 -8.92
C THR A 139 -13.44 16.30 -9.14
N TYR A 140 -12.45 16.83 -9.85
CA TYR A 140 -11.22 16.12 -10.13
C TYR A 140 -10.05 16.76 -9.39
N LYS A 141 -9.32 15.92 -8.66
CA LYS A 141 -8.08 16.28 -7.98
C LYS A 141 -7.01 15.27 -8.33
N LYS A 142 -5.75 15.65 -8.20
CA LYS A 142 -4.63 14.71 -8.27
C LYS A 142 -4.19 14.37 -6.85
N ASP A 143 -3.93 13.11 -6.57
CA ASP A 143 -3.56 12.63 -5.24
C ASP A 143 -2.58 11.46 -5.32
N TRP A 144 -1.86 11.19 -4.23
CA TRP A 144 -1.08 9.98 -4.07
C TRP A 144 -1.99 8.86 -3.57
N VAL A 145 -2.22 7.88 -4.43
CA VAL A 145 -3.13 6.76 -4.17
C VAL A 145 -2.38 5.44 -4.20
N ALA A 146 -2.85 4.45 -3.43
CA ALA A 146 -2.25 3.11 -3.44
C ALA A 146 -2.43 2.43 -4.80
N GLU A 147 -3.60 2.60 -5.41
CA GLU A 147 -3.94 2.14 -6.76
C GLU A 147 -4.61 3.28 -7.51
N ALA A 148 -4.25 3.47 -8.78
CA ALA A 148 -4.88 4.48 -9.61
C ALA A 148 -6.33 4.08 -9.92
N PRO A 149 -7.34 4.95 -9.71
CA PRO A 149 -8.70 4.68 -10.15
C PRO A 149 -8.75 4.48 -11.67
N ASP A 150 -9.61 3.56 -12.11
CA ASP A 150 -9.85 3.35 -13.54
C ASP A 150 -10.53 4.58 -14.15
N SER A 151 -9.71 5.38 -14.84
CA SER A 151 -10.16 6.62 -15.50
C SER A 151 -11.21 6.41 -16.59
N SER A 152 -11.43 5.19 -17.09
CA SER A 152 -12.52 4.90 -18.03
C SER A 152 -13.92 5.01 -17.39
N SER A 153 -13.98 4.97 -16.06
CA SER A 153 -15.20 5.15 -15.29
C SER A 153 -15.51 6.62 -14.94
N PHE A 154 -14.59 7.54 -15.25
CA PHE A 154 -14.77 8.96 -14.95
C PHE A 154 -15.84 9.59 -15.85
N GLN A 155 -16.58 10.53 -15.30
CA GLN A 155 -17.59 11.31 -16.01
C GLN A 155 -16.99 12.13 -17.16
N GLU A 156 -15.76 12.60 -16.99
CA GLU A 156 -14.95 13.28 -18.00
C GLU A 156 -13.57 12.61 -18.06
N GLN A 157 -13.41 11.68 -18.98
CA GLN A 157 -12.16 10.93 -19.13
C GLN A 157 -11.03 11.77 -19.74
N LYS A 158 -11.36 12.63 -20.71
CA LYS A 158 -10.37 13.34 -21.52
C LYS A 158 -9.62 14.38 -20.68
N GLY A 159 -8.31 14.19 -20.52
CA GLY A 159 -7.45 15.02 -19.66
C GLY A 159 -7.33 14.51 -18.22
N HIS A 160 -7.99 13.40 -17.89
CA HIS A 160 -7.99 12.75 -16.58
C HIS A 160 -7.52 11.30 -16.65
N GLU A 161 -6.68 10.98 -17.64
CA GLU A 161 -6.17 9.64 -17.85
C GLU A 161 -5.17 9.26 -16.76
N ASN A 162 -5.34 8.06 -16.21
CA ASN A 162 -4.43 7.46 -15.25
C ASN A 162 -3.54 6.40 -15.90
N VAL A 163 -2.38 6.16 -15.30
CA VAL A 163 -1.44 5.12 -15.71
C VAL A 163 -1.17 4.21 -14.52
N ASP A 164 -1.11 2.91 -14.77
CA ASP A 164 -0.77 1.93 -13.74
C ASP A 164 0.68 2.12 -13.27
N LYS A 165 0.88 1.85 -11.99
CA LYS A 165 2.23 1.86 -11.39
C LYS A 165 3.05 0.70 -11.96
N THR A 166 4.35 0.93 -12.09
CA THR A 166 5.30 -0.09 -12.59
C THR A 166 5.97 -0.87 -11.46
N LEU A 167 5.62 -0.57 -10.21
CA LEU A 167 6.16 -1.22 -9.02
C LEU A 167 5.06 -1.36 -7.97
N ASP A 168 4.93 -2.57 -7.44
CA ASP A 168 3.92 -2.87 -6.43
C ASP A 168 4.45 -2.78 -5.00
N SER A 169 3.53 -2.47 -4.09
CA SER A 169 3.69 -2.71 -2.66
C SER A 169 3.90 -4.20 -2.41
N ASN A 170 4.76 -4.55 -1.45
CA ASN A 170 4.99 -5.95 -1.10
C ASN A 170 5.53 -6.06 0.33
N THR A 171 5.42 -7.26 0.90
CA THR A 171 5.87 -7.58 2.25
C THR A 171 6.79 -8.80 2.21
N TRP A 172 7.94 -8.68 2.87
CA TRP A 172 8.90 -9.77 3.04
C TRP A 172 9.01 -10.12 4.51
N TYR A 173 9.21 -11.40 4.79
CA TYR A 173 9.35 -11.93 6.14
C TYR A 173 10.72 -12.62 6.27
N ALA A 174 11.33 -12.51 7.44
CA ALA A 174 12.46 -13.37 7.78
C ALA A 174 12.02 -14.83 7.73
N SER A 175 12.88 -15.71 7.24
CA SER A 175 12.58 -17.14 7.12
C SER A 175 12.48 -17.82 8.49
N ILE A 176 13.27 -17.34 9.45
CA ILE A 176 13.30 -17.81 10.83
C ILE A 176 13.59 -16.66 11.78
N ALA A 177 12.99 -16.70 12.97
CA ALA A 177 13.35 -15.85 14.09
C ALA A 177 13.26 -16.64 15.40
N LYS A 178 13.76 -16.08 16.49
CA LYS A 178 13.75 -16.72 17.82
C LYS A 178 13.35 -15.74 18.90
N VAL A 179 12.67 -16.26 19.93
CA VAL A 179 12.56 -15.60 21.23
C VAL A 179 13.29 -16.47 22.23
N GLY A 180 14.51 -16.04 22.59
CA GLY A 180 15.43 -16.85 23.38
C GLY A 180 15.73 -18.21 22.71
N VAL A 181 15.41 -19.32 23.39
CA VAL A 181 15.66 -20.68 22.87
C VAL A 181 14.60 -21.18 21.90
N TYR A 182 13.47 -20.48 21.72
CA TYR A 182 12.36 -20.96 20.90
C TYR A 182 12.34 -20.34 19.52
N GLU A 183 12.16 -21.19 18.51
CA GLU A 183 11.98 -20.77 17.12
C GLU A 183 10.55 -20.32 16.86
N VAL A 184 10.43 -19.28 16.03
CA VAL A 184 9.17 -18.79 15.49
C VAL A 184 9.28 -18.64 13.98
N GLU A 185 8.13 -18.72 13.31
CA GLU A 185 7.97 -18.46 11.89
C GLU A 185 7.35 -17.07 11.68
N PRO A 186 8.15 -16.05 11.30
CA PRO A 186 7.69 -14.66 11.13
C PRO A 186 6.51 -14.51 10.18
N ALA A 187 6.47 -15.26 9.08
CA ALA A 187 5.41 -15.17 8.06
C ALA A 187 4.01 -15.54 8.58
N LYS A 188 3.93 -16.32 9.67
CA LYS A 188 2.66 -16.70 10.30
C LYS A 188 2.40 -15.95 11.60
N LEU A 189 3.42 -15.31 12.17
CA LEU A 189 3.34 -14.61 13.44
C LEU A 189 2.67 -13.26 13.23
N THR A 190 1.63 -12.95 14.01
CA THR A 190 1.13 -11.58 14.06
C THR A 190 2.17 -10.73 14.79
N MET A 191 2.84 -9.86 14.04
CA MET A 191 3.91 -9.02 14.56
C MET A 191 3.38 -7.88 15.44
N PRO A 192 4.21 -7.31 16.33
CA PRO A 192 3.94 -6.00 16.88
C PRO A 192 3.86 -4.96 15.74
N GLY A 193 3.21 -3.83 15.99
CA GLY A 193 2.98 -2.80 14.96
C GLY A 193 4.26 -2.39 14.21
N PHE A 194 4.10 -2.02 12.93
CA PHE A 194 5.19 -1.59 12.07
C PHE A 194 5.69 -0.20 12.46
N VAL A 195 7.00 0.01 12.36
CA VAL A 195 7.66 1.31 12.51
C VAL A 195 8.16 1.76 11.14
N GLU A 196 7.94 3.04 10.79
CA GLU A 196 8.50 3.60 9.56
C GLU A 196 10.03 3.57 9.58
N ILE A 197 10.63 3.18 8.47
CA ILE A 197 12.09 3.24 8.30
C ILE A 197 12.44 4.65 7.84
N ALA A 198 13.36 5.30 8.56
CA ALA A 198 13.96 6.56 8.13
C ALA A 198 14.92 6.30 6.96
N LEU A 199 14.58 6.78 5.77
CA LEU A 199 15.38 6.59 4.56
C LEU A 199 16.55 7.58 4.51
N THR A 200 17.75 7.06 4.23
CA THR A 200 19.00 7.81 4.12
C THR A 200 19.77 7.37 2.88
N LYS A 201 20.84 8.08 2.53
CA LYS A 201 21.67 7.68 1.38
C LYS A 201 22.41 6.36 1.63
N GLU A 202 22.65 6.03 2.89
CA GLU A 202 23.40 4.86 3.33
C GLU A 202 22.55 3.58 3.29
N ASN A 203 21.25 3.68 3.55
CA ASN A 203 20.33 2.53 3.56
C ASN A 203 19.47 2.41 2.29
N THR A 204 19.67 3.27 1.30
CA THR A 204 18.95 3.21 0.02
C THR A 204 19.88 2.84 -1.15
N ILE A 205 19.29 2.22 -2.18
CA ILE A 205 19.92 1.92 -3.45
C ILE A 205 19.28 2.86 -4.48
N LEU A 206 19.98 3.92 -4.86
CA LEU A 206 19.50 4.84 -5.89
C LEU A 206 20.26 4.54 -7.20
N PRO A 207 19.58 4.12 -8.28
CA PRO A 207 20.26 3.86 -9.54
C PRO A 207 20.92 5.14 -10.06
N VAL A 208 22.23 5.08 -10.30
CA VAL A 208 22.97 6.18 -10.91
C VAL A 208 22.63 6.17 -12.40
N VAL A 209 21.91 7.19 -12.87
CA VAL A 209 21.73 7.42 -14.31
C VAL A 209 23.07 7.84 -14.90
N THR A 210 23.84 6.89 -15.42
CA THR A 210 25.01 7.20 -16.24
C THR A 210 24.52 7.63 -17.61
N VAL A 211 24.36 8.93 -17.83
CA VAL A 211 24.15 9.46 -19.19
C VAL A 211 25.45 9.19 -19.95
N PRO A 212 25.47 8.37 -21.04
CA PRO A 212 26.64 8.30 -21.89
C PRO A 212 26.87 9.70 -22.44
N THR A 213 27.94 10.35 -21.97
CA THR A 213 28.35 11.65 -22.49
C THR A 213 28.90 11.41 -23.89
N THR A 214 28.03 11.44 -24.89
CA THR A 214 28.46 11.47 -26.29
C THR A 214 29.16 12.80 -26.49
N THR A 215 30.47 12.84 -26.25
CA THR A 215 31.29 13.98 -26.63
C THR A 215 31.24 14.04 -28.14
N LYS A 216 30.39 14.89 -28.71
CA LYS A 216 30.51 15.26 -30.12
C LYS A 216 31.92 15.82 -30.28
N LYS A 217 32.80 15.06 -30.92
CA LYS A 217 34.07 15.58 -31.41
C LYS A 217 33.69 16.59 -32.49
N VAL A 218 33.52 17.85 -32.10
CA VAL A 218 33.34 18.95 -33.05
C VAL A 218 34.68 19.08 -33.75
N VAL A 219 34.78 18.51 -34.95
CA VAL A 219 35.85 18.84 -35.88
C VAL A 219 35.62 20.30 -36.25
N PRO A 220 36.54 21.24 -35.93
CA PRO A 220 36.37 22.64 -36.28
C PRO A 220 36.20 22.79 -37.79
N GLN A 221 35.24 23.61 -38.23
CA GLN A 221 34.98 23.89 -39.65
C GLN A 221 36.22 24.35 -40.45
N ASN A 222 37.26 24.82 -39.77
CA ASN A 222 38.51 25.26 -40.38
C ASN A 222 39.38 24.10 -40.91
N ASP A 223 39.19 22.86 -40.44
CA ASP A 223 39.86 21.68 -40.99
C ASP A 223 39.14 21.12 -42.22
N LEU A 224 37.84 21.39 -42.37
CA LEU A 224 37.02 20.99 -43.53
C LEU A 224 37.35 21.82 -44.79
N MET A 225 37.66 23.11 -44.66
CA MET A 225 38.10 23.93 -45.81
C MET A 225 39.56 23.71 -46.21
N LYS A 226 40.39 23.15 -45.32
CA LYS A 226 41.79 22.82 -45.63
C LYS A 226 41.92 21.53 -46.45
N ALA A 227 40.97 20.61 -46.31
CA ALA A 227 40.86 19.41 -47.13
C ALA A 227 40.29 19.68 -48.54
N LEU A 228 39.62 20.83 -48.75
CA LEU A 228 39.02 21.20 -50.04
C LEU A 228 39.93 22.05 -50.95
N SER A 229 41.16 22.36 -50.52
CA SER A 229 42.11 23.24 -51.23
C SER A 229 43.42 22.55 -51.64
N ALA A 230 43.51 21.22 -51.51
CA ALA A 230 44.56 20.45 -52.17
C ALA A 230 44.12 20.16 -53.61
N SER A 231 44.81 20.79 -54.56
CA SER A 231 44.73 20.48 -55.98
C SER A 231 45.41 19.15 -56.25
N ASP A 232 44.66 18.05 -56.26
CA ASP A 232 45.09 16.81 -56.90
C ASP A 232 43.85 16.10 -57.47
N GLU A 233 43.87 15.88 -58.77
CA GLU A 233 42.74 15.50 -59.63
C GLU A 233 42.32 14.01 -59.50
N ASP A 234 42.81 13.29 -58.48
CA ASP A 234 42.71 11.82 -58.40
C ASP A 234 42.01 11.24 -57.15
N LEU A 235 41.43 12.05 -56.24
CA LEU A 235 40.82 11.52 -55.00
C LEU A 235 39.28 11.43 -54.98
N ALA A 236 38.61 11.75 -56.09
CA ALA A 236 37.15 11.67 -56.18
C ALA A 236 36.60 10.23 -56.27
N ALA A 237 37.45 9.22 -56.47
CA ALA A 237 37.01 7.83 -56.68
C ALA A 237 36.94 6.97 -55.41
N GLU A 238 37.52 7.41 -54.28
CA GLU A 238 37.58 6.58 -53.06
C GLU A 238 36.63 7.04 -51.94
N PHE A 239 36.09 8.27 -52.01
CA PHE A 239 35.20 8.82 -50.98
C PHE A 239 33.71 8.54 -51.18
N GLN A 240 33.32 7.87 -52.26
CA GLN A 240 31.91 7.53 -52.51
C GLN A 240 31.50 6.15 -51.96
N LYS A 241 32.39 5.43 -51.28
CA LYS A 241 32.10 4.10 -50.72
C LYS A 241 31.68 4.10 -49.24
N ASP A 242 31.96 5.18 -48.50
CA ASP A 242 31.65 5.26 -47.06
C ASP A 242 30.39 6.09 -46.73
N ILE A 243 29.65 6.55 -47.74
CA ILE A 243 28.33 7.21 -47.56
C ILE A 243 27.19 6.18 -47.73
N VAL A 244 27.45 4.92 -47.39
CA VAL A 244 26.40 3.91 -47.28
C VAL A 244 26.20 3.55 -45.81
N SER A 245 25.05 3.99 -45.30
CA SER A 245 24.32 3.34 -44.23
C SER A 245 24.93 3.40 -42.82
N THR A 246 24.89 4.58 -42.22
CA THR A 246 24.45 4.68 -40.83
C THR A 246 23.40 5.77 -40.74
N VAL A 247 22.18 5.45 -41.19
CA VAL A 247 21.00 5.99 -40.51
C VAL A 247 21.08 5.35 -39.14
N ALA A 248 21.74 6.03 -38.20
CA ALA A 248 21.59 5.71 -36.80
C ALA A 248 20.09 5.78 -36.55
N GLU A 249 19.48 4.62 -36.32
CA GLU A 249 18.18 4.54 -35.69
C GLU A 249 18.25 5.48 -34.49
N VAL A 250 17.53 6.60 -34.57
CA VAL A 250 17.35 7.49 -33.42
C VAL A 250 16.49 6.69 -32.46
N VAL A 251 17.15 5.81 -31.70
CA VAL A 251 16.58 5.23 -30.50
C VAL A 251 16.36 6.44 -29.60
N GLU A 252 15.11 6.90 -29.57
CA GLU A 252 14.65 7.88 -28.60
C GLU A 252 15.12 7.38 -27.23
N PRO A 253 15.90 8.16 -26.46
CA PRO A 253 16.37 7.65 -25.18
C PRO A 253 15.13 7.27 -24.37
N GLU A 254 15.04 6.01 -23.95
CA GLU A 254 14.00 5.60 -23.00
C GLU A 254 13.95 6.68 -21.92
N LYS A 255 12.76 7.26 -21.69
CA LYS A 255 12.58 8.30 -20.69
C LYS A 255 13.14 7.80 -19.38
N VAL A 256 14.35 8.23 -19.02
CA VAL A 256 14.99 7.73 -17.81
C VAL A 256 14.25 8.35 -16.63
N LYS A 257 13.47 7.54 -15.92
CA LYS A 257 12.80 8.00 -14.70
C LYS A 257 13.89 8.35 -13.67
N ASN A 258 13.84 9.56 -13.15
CA ASN A 258 14.72 10.01 -12.08
C ASN A 258 14.28 9.35 -10.77
N VAL A 259 15.21 8.67 -10.09
CA VAL A 259 14.98 8.09 -8.77
C VAL A 259 15.67 8.95 -7.73
N VAL A 260 14.91 9.57 -6.84
CA VAL A 260 15.42 10.57 -5.89
C VAL A 260 14.87 10.34 -4.50
N LEU A 261 15.76 10.33 -3.51
CA LEU A 261 15.38 10.36 -2.10
C LEU A 261 15.02 11.80 -1.68
N ASN A 262 13.78 12.00 -1.20
CA ASN A 262 13.33 13.27 -0.64
C ASN A 262 12.45 13.02 0.59
N GLY A 263 12.85 13.59 1.73
CA GLY A 263 12.19 13.31 3.00
C GLY A 263 12.31 11.83 3.35
N ASN A 264 11.18 11.19 3.69
CA ASN A 264 11.13 9.76 3.97
C ASN A 264 10.63 8.90 2.79
N TYR A 265 10.69 9.45 1.57
CA TYR A 265 10.20 8.79 0.37
C TYR A 265 11.28 8.71 -0.70
N ILE A 266 11.25 7.62 -1.46
CA ILE A 266 11.94 7.51 -2.73
C ILE A 266 10.93 7.82 -3.82
N TYR A 267 11.22 8.83 -4.64
CA TYR A 267 10.38 9.23 -5.75
C TYR A 267 10.94 8.67 -7.05
N VAL A 268 10.06 8.11 -7.87
CA VAL A 268 10.37 7.66 -9.23
C VAL A 268 9.54 8.52 -10.17
N ALA A 269 10.17 9.55 -10.74
CA ALA A 269 9.50 10.60 -11.50
C ALA A 269 10.22 10.96 -12.80
N GLU A 270 9.48 11.35 -13.85
CA GLU A 270 10.08 11.69 -15.15
C GLU A 270 10.87 13.01 -15.13
N LYS A 271 10.46 13.98 -14.32
CA LYS A 271 11.00 15.36 -14.37
C LYS A 271 11.54 15.84 -13.04
N ASN A 272 10.64 16.23 -12.14
CA ASN A 272 10.99 16.88 -10.88
C ASN A 272 10.05 16.43 -9.76
N VAL A 273 10.65 16.00 -8.66
CA VAL A 273 9.95 15.55 -7.45
C VAL A 273 9.02 16.63 -6.88
N SER A 274 9.37 17.92 -6.97
CA SER A 274 8.55 19.01 -6.41
C SER A 274 7.24 19.28 -7.16
N THR A 275 7.09 18.76 -8.36
CA THR A 275 5.92 18.97 -9.23
C THR A 275 5.48 17.62 -9.81
N PRO A 276 4.86 16.75 -9.00
CA PRO A 276 4.51 15.41 -9.44
C PRO A 276 3.52 15.45 -10.60
N THR A 277 3.74 14.53 -11.54
CA THR A 277 2.91 14.29 -12.73
C THR A 277 2.25 12.93 -12.63
N VAL A 278 1.13 12.76 -13.35
CA VAL A 278 0.36 11.52 -13.28
C VAL A 278 1.26 10.34 -13.69
N GLY A 279 1.27 9.28 -12.89
CA GLY A 279 2.13 8.11 -13.07
C GLY A 279 3.48 8.17 -12.34
N ASP A 280 3.83 9.30 -11.71
CA ASP A 280 4.97 9.35 -10.79
C ASP A 280 4.66 8.48 -9.57
N MET A 281 5.68 7.82 -9.01
CA MET A 281 5.54 6.96 -7.84
C MET A 281 6.31 7.51 -6.65
N ARG A 282 5.80 7.28 -5.44
CA ARG A 282 6.55 7.45 -4.19
C ARG A 282 6.54 6.14 -3.41
N ILE A 283 7.69 5.81 -2.84
CA ILE A 283 7.92 4.58 -2.09
C ILE A 283 8.31 4.93 -0.67
N SER A 284 7.68 4.28 0.30
CA SER A 284 8.08 4.30 1.71
C SER A 284 8.16 2.88 2.27
N TYR A 285 8.84 2.74 3.39
CA TYR A 285 9.06 1.45 4.03
C TYR A 285 8.70 1.49 5.50
N SER A 286 8.15 0.39 5.98
CA SER A 286 7.95 0.15 7.41
C SER A 286 8.35 -1.28 7.75
N ALA A 287 8.82 -1.50 8.97
CA ALA A 287 9.34 -2.80 9.38
C ALA A 287 9.17 -3.04 10.87
N VAL A 288 9.41 -4.30 11.25
CA VAL A 288 9.80 -4.65 12.62
C VAL A 288 11.26 -5.04 12.59
N THR A 289 12.13 -4.16 13.06
CA THR A 289 13.58 -4.36 13.06
C THR A 289 14.00 -5.25 14.24
N SER A 290 14.89 -6.22 13.98
CA SER A 290 15.49 -7.06 15.01
C SER A 290 16.68 -6.33 15.66
N PRO A 291 16.88 -6.44 16.98
CA PRO A 291 16.03 -7.13 17.97
C PRO A 291 14.82 -6.28 18.40
N VAL A 292 13.73 -6.93 18.82
CA VAL A 292 12.59 -6.25 19.47
C VAL A 292 12.11 -7.06 20.67
N THR A 293 11.98 -6.43 21.84
CA THR A 293 11.45 -7.08 23.05
C THR A 293 9.94 -7.26 22.94
N VAL A 294 9.46 -8.49 23.11
CA VAL A 294 8.05 -8.84 22.96
C VAL A 294 7.57 -9.79 24.05
N THR A 295 6.25 -9.75 24.31
CA THR A 295 5.52 -10.89 24.85
C THR A 295 5.02 -11.75 23.70
N LEU A 296 5.52 -12.98 23.58
CA LEU A 296 5.08 -13.94 22.58
C LEU A 296 4.00 -14.86 23.16
N LEU A 297 2.93 -15.07 22.40
CA LEU A 297 1.82 -15.95 22.72
C LEU A 297 1.64 -17.00 21.62
N GLY A 298 1.59 -18.28 21.98
CA GLY A 298 1.36 -19.36 21.02
C GLY A 298 1.43 -20.75 21.64
N ARG A 299 1.43 -21.77 20.78
CA ARG A 299 1.55 -23.18 21.17
C ARG A 299 3.00 -23.57 21.33
N LEU A 300 3.36 -24.15 22.47
CA LEU A 300 4.63 -24.85 22.64
C LEU A 300 4.62 -26.15 21.82
N ASN A 301 5.60 -26.33 20.94
CA ASN A 301 5.84 -27.57 20.22
C ASN A 301 7.33 -27.87 20.20
N GLY A 302 7.82 -28.64 21.18
CA GLY A 302 9.25 -28.85 21.40
C GLY A 302 10.00 -27.54 21.61
N ASN A 303 10.91 -27.18 20.68
CA ASN A 303 11.66 -25.93 20.71
C ASN A 303 11.03 -24.81 19.85
N LYS A 304 9.77 -24.95 19.45
CA LYS A 304 9.07 -23.97 18.60
C LYS A 304 7.85 -23.40 19.28
N ILE A 305 7.56 -22.14 19.00
CA ILE A 305 6.26 -21.54 19.26
C ILE A 305 5.53 -21.40 17.93
N THR A 306 4.32 -21.96 17.87
CA THR A 306 3.51 -22.01 16.64
C THR A 306 2.09 -21.57 16.92
N ALA A 307 1.25 -21.49 15.88
CA ALA A 307 -0.15 -21.17 16.08
C ALA A 307 -0.91 -22.24 16.86
N MET A 308 -1.79 -21.76 17.75
CA MET A 308 -2.77 -22.58 18.45
C MET A 308 -4.18 -22.17 18.03
N THR A 309 -4.97 -23.10 17.54
CA THR A 309 -6.42 -22.91 17.41
C THR A 309 -7.11 -23.62 18.56
N ASP A 310 -7.82 -22.87 19.39
CA ASP A 310 -8.63 -23.44 20.46
C ASP A 310 -9.83 -24.19 19.84
N ALA A 311 -9.94 -25.49 20.12
CA ALA A 311 -10.93 -26.36 19.49
C ALA A 311 -12.37 -26.05 19.90
N LYS A 312 -12.59 -25.37 21.03
CA LYS A 312 -13.93 -25.04 21.54
C LYS A 312 -14.45 -23.74 20.93
N THR A 313 -13.57 -22.77 20.76
CA THR A 313 -13.91 -21.39 20.38
C THR A 313 -13.57 -21.08 18.92
N GLY A 314 -12.70 -21.86 18.28
CA GLY A 314 -12.15 -21.60 16.95
C GLY A 314 -11.14 -20.45 16.92
N VAL A 315 -10.81 -19.86 18.08
CA VAL A 315 -9.86 -18.74 18.18
C VAL A 315 -8.45 -19.23 17.90
N THR A 316 -7.77 -18.57 16.98
CA THR A 316 -6.35 -18.83 16.71
C THR A 316 -5.45 -17.77 17.36
N LEU A 317 -4.45 -18.21 18.11
CA LEU A 317 -3.46 -17.39 18.82
C LEU A 317 -2.05 -17.74 18.33
N TYR A 318 -1.40 -16.75 17.74
CA TYR A 318 0.02 -16.74 17.41
C TYR A 318 0.47 -15.30 17.17
N ARG A 319 0.89 -14.63 18.24
CA ARG A 319 1.07 -13.18 18.21
C ARG A 319 2.18 -12.73 19.16
N ALA A 320 2.96 -11.78 18.69
CA ALA A 320 3.91 -11.03 19.49
C ALA A 320 3.32 -9.65 19.81
N PHE A 321 3.44 -9.24 21.07
CA PHE A 321 2.93 -7.97 21.59
C PHE A 321 4.07 -7.12 22.14
N ASN A 322 3.91 -5.81 22.04
CA ASN A 322 4.73 -4.88 22.81
C ASN A 322 4.22 -4.82 24.25
N GLY A 323 5.13 -4.75 25.21
CA GLY A 323 4.80 -4.68 26.64
C GLY A 323 4.67 -6.06 27.27
N THR A 324 3.97 -6.10 28.41
CA THR A 324 3.80 -7.28 29.27
C THR A 324 2.68 -8.20 28.78
N PHE A 325 2.54 -9.36 29.41
CA PHE A 325 1.40 -10.24 29.18
C PHE A 325 0.06 -9.60 29.56
N GLU A 326 0.02 -8.77 30.61
CA GLU A 326 -1.19 -8.02 30.96
C GLU A 326 -1.57 -7.01 29.87
N ASP A 327 -0.58 -6.31 29.30
CA ASP A 327 -0.79 -5.40 28.16
C ASP A 327 -1.30 -6.15 26.92
N ALA A 328 -0.80 -7.37 26.69
CA ALA A 328 -1.24 -8.24 25.62
C ALA A 328 -2.72 -8.64 25.79
N LEU A 329 -3.13 -9.05 27.00
CA LEU A 329 -4.53 -9.36 27.31
C LEU A 329 -5.42 -8.12 27.16
N GLY A 330 -4.97 -6.96 27.66
CA GLY A 330 -5.69 -5.69 27.51
C GLY A 330 -5.85 -5.28 26.05
N THR A 331 -4.84 -5.51 25.22
CA THR A 331 -4.89 -5.26 23.76
C THR A 331 -5.92 -6.16 23.09
N LEU A 332 -5.92 -7.46 23.37
CA LEU A 332 -6.91 -8.40 22.82
C LEU A 332 -8.34 -8.05 23.23
N HIS A 333 -8.55 -7.72 24.50
CA HIS A 333 -9.86 -7.30 25.01
C HIS A 333 -10.34 -6.01 24.36
N LYS A 334 -9.44 -5.03 24.21
CA LYS A 334 -9.74 -3.77 23.54
C LYS A 334 -10.11 -3.99 22.08
N GLU A 335 -9.36 -4.79 21.33
CA GLU A 335 -9.69 -5.15 19.94
C GLU A 335 -11.08 -5.78 19.82
N TYR A 336 -11.41 -6.70 20.72
CA TYR A 336 -12.74 -7.31 20.79
C TYR A 336 -13.83 -6.26 21.02
N LYS A 337 -13.69 -5.41 22.06
CA LYS A 337 -14.66 -4.33 22.35
C LYS A 337 -14.79 -3.32 21.22
N THR A 338 -13.67 -2.92 20.60
CA THR A 338 -13.68 -2.01 19.46
C THR A 338 -14.41 -2.62 18.27
N ALA A 339 -14.18 -3.91 17.98
CA ALA A 339 -14.93 -4.61 16.94
C ALA A 339 -16.44 -4.62 17.25
N LEU A 340 -16.84 -4.95 18.48
CA LEU A 340 -18.26 -4.88 18.89
C LEU A 340 -18.88 -3.50 18.61
N TRP A 341 -18.19 -2.43 19.00
CA TRP A 341 -18.67 -1.07 18.76
C TRP A 341 -18.73 -0.69 17.28
N ILE A 342 -17.73 -1.08 16.47
CA ILE A 342 -17.75 -0.85 15.03
C ILE A 342 -18.97 -1.53 14.39
N PHE A 343 -19.22 -2.79 14.71
CA PHE A 343 -20.39 -3.51 14.21
C PHE A 343 -21.71 -2.91 14.72
N ARG A 344 -21.74 -2.34 15.93
CA ARG A 344 -22.91 -1.59 16.42
C ARG A 344 -23.17 -0.33 15.63
N VAL A 345 -22.12 0.44 15.32
CA VAL A 345 -22.23 1.63 14.47
C VAL A 345 -22.70 1.22 13.07
N ILE A 346 -22.12 0.18 12.47
CA ILE A 346 -22.53 -0.34 11.16
C ILE A 346 -23.99 -0.80 11.20
N GLY A 347 -24.38 -1.59 12.20
CA GLY A 347 -25.76 -2.06 12.34
C GLY A 347 -26.75 -0.92 12.50
N PHE A 348 -26.42 0.10 13.30
CA PHE A 348 -27.26 1.30 13.43
C PHE A 348 -27.36 2.07 12.12
N LEU A 349 -26.26 2.25 11.39
CA LEU A 349 -26.27 2.89 10.07
C LEU A 349 -27.12 2.09 9.07
N MET A 350 -27.05 0.76 9.08
CA MET A 350 -27.91 -0.10 8.27
C MET A 350 -29.39 0.07 8.63
N MET A 351 -29.74 0.10 9.92
CA MET A 351 -31.12 0.37 10.35
C MET A 351 -31.60 1.74 9.87
N TRP A 352 -30.77 2.76 10.05
CA TRP A 352 -31.09 4.13 9.64
C TRP A 352 -31.30 4.22 8.13
N ILE A 353 -30.38 3.68 7.33
CA ILE A 353 -30.47 3.64 5.87
C ILE A 353 -31.72 2.85 5.45
N GLY A 354 -31.98 1.70 6.07
CA GLY A 354 -33.14 0.87 5.77
C GLY A 354 -34.48 1.55 6.05
N LEU A 355 -34.57 2.38 7.10
CA LEU A 355 -35.77 3.15 7.44
C LEU A 355 -35.90 4.46 6.65
N ALA A 356 -34.79 4.99 6.13
CA ALA A 356 -34.76 6.25 5.36
C ALA A 356 -35.03 6.08 3.86
N MET A 357 -34.93 4.85 3.35
CA MET A 357 -35.32 4.46 1.98
C MET A 357 -36.82 4.29 1.84
#